data_AF-A0A952RTV7-F1
#
_entry.id   AF-A0A952RTV7-F1
#
_cell.length_a   1.000
_cell.length_b   1.000
_cell.length_c   1.000
_cell.angle_alpha   90.00
_cell.angle_beta   90.00
_cell.angle_gamma   90.00
#
_symmetry.space_group_name_H-M   'P 1'
#
loop_
_entity.id
_entity.type
_entity.pdbx_description
1 polymer ?
#
loop_
_entity_poly.entity_id
_entity_poly.type
_entity_poly.pdbx_seq_one_letter_code
_entity_poly.pdbx_strand_id
1 'polypeptide(L)' 'MIKAALAIGALVLAVAGPREAEPACIPAEKCCSICDAGQACGNSCISRKKTCHKGRGCACNAAEVCGR' A
#
# COMPACT_ATOMS: atom_id res chain seq x y z
N MET A 1 22.13 -12.86 53.96
CA MET A 1 22.93 -12.19 52.90
C MET A 1 22.01 -11.97 51.70
N ILE A 2 21.32 -10.83 51.73
CA ILE A 2 20.36 -10.34 50.73
C ILE A 2 21.14 -9.84 49.51
N LYS A 3 21.05 -10.54 48.36
CA LYS A 3 21.47 -10.00 47.07
C LYS A 3 20.24 -9.88 46.16
N ALA A 4 19.60 -8.72 46.32
CA ALA A 4 18.80 -7.97 45.36
C ALA A 4 18.20 -8.74 44.16
N ALA A 5 16.91 -9.04 44.25
CA ALA A 5 16.03 -9.06 43.09
C ALA A 5 15.55 -7.62 42.86
N LEU A 6 16.07 -6.93 41.84
CA LEU A 6 15.46 -5.70 41.34
C LEU A 6 15.86 -5.44 39.89
N ALA A 7 14.98 -5.83 38.97
CA ALA A 7 14.76 -5.13 37.71
C ALA A 7 13.29 -5.32 37.37
N ILE A 8 12.48 -4.49 38.01
CA ILE A 8 11.13 -4.16 37.55
C ILE A 8 11.30 -3.38 36.24
N GLY A 9 10.59 -3.80 35.19
CA GLY A 9 10.49 -3.08 33.92
C GLY A 9 11.48 -3.62 32.87
N ALA A 10 11.06 -4.09 31.71
CA ALA A 10 9.95 -3.62 30.91
C ALA A 10 9.26 -4.78 30.20
N LEU A 11 7.99 -5.01 30.52
CA LEU A 11 7.06 -5.64 29.59
C LEU A 11 6.74 -4.58 28.52
N VAL A 12 7.61 -4.43 27.53
CA VAL A 12 7.27 -3.67 26.33
C VAL A 12 6.34 -4.55 25.51
N LEU A 13 5.04 -4.50 25.82
CA LEU A 13 4.00 -4.92 24.90
C LEU A 13 4.01 -3.94 23.73
N ALA A 14 4.89 -4.17 22.76
CA ALA A 14 4.85 -3.48 21.48
C ALA A 14 3.67 -4.06 20.67
N VAL A 15 2.46 -3.62 21.00
CA VAL A 15 1.25 -3.85 20.20
C VAL A 15 0.75 -2.51 19.65
N ALA A 16 1.26 -2.09 18.50
CA ALA A 16 0.60 -1.16 17.58
C ALA A 16 1.42 -0.96 16.30
N GLY A 17 1.52 -2.01 15.48
CA GLY A 17 1.53 -1.79 14.02
C GLY A 17 0.09 -1.94 13.55
N PRO A 18 -0.41 -1.15 12.58
CA PRO A 18 -1.71 -1.44 12.00
C PRO A 18 -1.65 -2.87 11.45
N ARG A 19 -2.48 -3.73 12.03
CA ARG A 19 -2.86 -4.98 11.39
C ARG A 19 -3.74 -4.57 10.20
N GLU A 20 -3.12 -4.14 9.11
CA GLU A 20 -3.81 -3.75 7.89
C GLU A 20 -4.42 -4.98 7.24
N ALA A 21 -5.62 -5.32 7.68
CA ALA A 21 -6.69 -5.64 6.74
C ALA A 21 -7.32 -4.31 6.24
N GLU A 22 -6.48 -3.34 5.85
CA GLU A 22 -6.93 -2.10 5.20
C GLU A 22 -7.27 -2.40 3.73
N PRO A 23 -8.19 -1.65 3.11
CA PRO A 23 -8.64 -1.93 1.76
C PRO A 23 -7.43 -2.03 0.82
N ALA A 24 -7.42 -3.11 0.01
CA ALA A 24 -6.34 -3.48 -0.91
C ALA A 24 -6.21 -2.54 -2.12
N CYS A 25 -6.24 -1.23 -1.88
CA CYS A 25 -6.12 -0.18 -2.86
C CYS A 25 -4.79 0.55 -2.69
N ILE A 26 -4.27 1.05 -3.81
CA ILE A 26 -2.97 1.67 -3.96
C ILE A 26 -3.09 3.17 -3.64
N PRO A 27 -2.28 3.73 -2.74
CA PRO A 27 -2.32 5.16 -2.49
C PRO A 27 -1.86 5.94 -3.74
N ALA A 28 -2.55 7.05 -4.04
CA ALA A 28 -2.36 7.84 -5.25
C ALA A 28 -0.90 8.26 -5.49
N GLU A 29 -0.16 8.54 -4.41
CA GLU A 29 1.26 8.91 -4.42
C GLU A 29 2.21 7.81 -4.93
N LYS A 30 1.77 6.54 -4.94
CA LYS A 30 2.54 5.42 -5.51
C LYS A 30 2.36 5.28 -7.01
N CYS A 31 1.37 5.96 -7.57
CA CYS A 31 1.04 5.91 -8.99
C CYS A 31 1.68 7.11 -9.70
N CYS A 32 2.46 6.88 -10.75
CA CYS A 32 2.96 7.98 -11.58
C CYS A 32 1.82 8.65 -12.35
N SER A 33 0.76 7.89 -12.65
CA SER A 33 -0.42 8.38 -13.36
C SER A 33 -1.63 7.52 -13.00
N ILE A 34 -2.79 8.16 -12.85
CA ILE A 34 -4.04 7.47 -12.50
C ILE A 34 -5.00 7.56 -13.68
N CYS A 35 -5.32 6.39 -14.22
CA CYS A 35 -6.11 6.22 -15.43
C CYS A 35 -7.60 6.18 -15.10
N ASP A 36 -8.29 7.31 -15.29
CA ASP A 36 -9.72 7.47 -15.01
C ASP A 36 -10.60 6.98 -16.17
N ALA A 37 -10.46 7.62 -17.34
CA ALA A 37 -11.20 7.27 -18.56
C ALA A 37 -10.72 5.95 -19.20
N GLY A 38 -9.53 5.48 -18.82
CA GLY A 38 -8.83 4.37 -19.47
C GLY A 38 -8.57 3.19 -18.55
N GLN A 39 -7.53 2.43 -18.90
CA GLN A 39 -6.89 1.44 -18.03
C GLN A 39 -5.38 1.67 -17.97
N ALA A 40 -4.75 1.27 -16.88
CA ALA A 40 -3.32 1.29 -16.71
C ALA A 40 -2.62 0.22 -17.57
N CYS A 41 -1.54 0.61 -18.24
CA CYS A 41 -0.68 -0.29 -19.01
C CYS A 41 0.77 0.17 -18.94
N GLY A 42 1.59 -0.54 -18.15
CA GLY A 42 2.95 -0.10 -17.83
C GLY A 42 2.92 1.26 -17.11
N ASN A 43 3.43 2.30 -17.77
CA ASN A 43 3.56 3.65 -17.23
C ASN A 43 2.59 4.65 -17.90
N SER A 44 1.62 4.18 -18.68
CA SER A 44 0.70 5.03 -19.43
C SER A 44 -0.74 4.55 -19.33
N CYS A 45 -1.68 5.46 -19.60
CA CYS A 45 -3.09 5.14 -19.70
C CYS A 45 -3.47 4.84 -21.15
N ILE A 46 -4.13 3.71 -21.37
CA ILE A 46 -4.67 3.33 -22.68
C ILE A 46 -6.20 3.25 -22.60
N SER A 47 -6.90 3.27 -23.73
CA SER A 47 -8.35 3.04 -23.74
C SER A 47 -8.70 1.65 -23.21
N ARG A 48 -9.81 1.52 -22.47
CA ARG A 48 -10.33 0.25 -21.93
C ARG A 48 -10.65 -0.82 -22.99
N LYS A 49 -10.73 -0.42 -24.27
CA LYS A 49 -10.95 -1.32 -25.41
C LYS A 49 -9.67 -1.96 -25.94
N LYS A 50 -8.50 -1.52 -25.49
CA LYS A 50 -7.19 -2.01 -25.94
C LYS A 50 -6.63 -3.02 -24.95
N THR A 51 -6.08 -4.12 -25.46
CA THR A 51 -5.37 -5.10 -24.64
C THR A 51 -3.98 -4.59 -24.30
N CYS A 52 -3.61 -4.63 -23.02
CA CYS A 52 -2.26 -4.31 -22.60
C CYS A 52 -1.35 -5.54 -22.77
N HIS A 53 -0.26 -5.39 -23.51
CA HIS A 53 0.78 -6.42 -23.66
C HIS A 53 2.04 -6.09 -22.84
N LYS A 54 2.00 -5.01 -22.05
CA LYS A 54 3.07 -4.62 -21.14
C LYS A 54 2.83 -5.20 -19.76
N GLY A 55 3.91 -5.46 -19.03
CA GLY A 55 3.83 -5.78 -17.61
C GLY A 55 3.29 -4.61 -16.77
N ARG A 56 3.09 -4.88 -15.48
CA ARG A 56 2.75 -3.86 -14.48
C ARG A 56 3.84 -2.78 -14.48
N GLY A 57 3.42 -1.52 -14.58
CA GLY A 57 4.29 -0.37 -14.29
C GLY A 57 3.64 0.52 -13.24
N CYS A 58 4.05 1.79 -13.20
CA CYS A 58 3.56 2.72 -12.18
C CYS A 58 2.25 3.43 -12.53
N ALA A 59 1.63 3.16 -13.68
CA ALA A 59 0.26 3.62 -13.92
C ALA A 59 -0.72 2.76 -13.09
N CYS A 60 -1.74 3.40 -12.55
CA CYS A 60 -2.79 2.73 -11.77
C CYS A 60 -4.16 3.01 -12.39
N ASN A 61 -5.06 2.03 -12.34
CA ASN A 61 -6.47 2.26 -12.66
C ASN A 61 -7.09 3.15 -11.58
N ALA A 62 -8.07 3.99 -11.93
CA ALA A 62 -8.76 4.80 -10.91
C ALA A 62 -9.46 3.93 -9.86
N ALA A 63 -10.00 2.77 -10.25
CA ALA A 63 -10.69 1.85 -9.36
C ALA A 63 -9.78 1.15 -8.33
N GLU A 64 -8.47 1.13 -8.55
CA GLU A 64 -7.52 0.52 -7.61
C GLU A 64 -6.85 1.55 -6.69
N VAL A 65 -7.15 2.84 -6.82
CA VAL A 65 -6.48 3.90 -6.04
C VAL A 65 -7.35 4.37 -4.87
N CYS A 66 -6.80 4.43 -3.66
CA CYS A 66 -7.48 5.04 -2.50
C CYS A 66 -7.30 6.56 -2.45
N GLY A 67 -8.30 7.22 -1.85
CA GLY A 67 -8.21 8.63 -1.44
C GLY A 67 -8.21 9.63 -2.59
N ARG A 68 -8.81 9.27 -3.72
CA ARG A 68 -8.93 10.11 -4.90
C ARG A 68 -10.23 10.89 -4.93
#